data_AF-A0A498DLN7-F1
#
_entry.id   AF-A0A498DLN7-F1
#
_cell.length_a   1.000
_cell.length_b   1.000
_cell.length_c   1.000
_cell.angle_alpha   90.00
_cell.angle_beta   90.00
_cell.angle_gamma   90.00
#
_symmetry.space_group_name_H-M   'P 1'
#
loop_
_entity.id
_entity.type
_entity.pdbx_description
1 polymer ?
#
loop_
_entity_poly.entity_id
_entity_poly.type
_entity_poly.pdbx_seq_one_letter_code
_entity_poly.pdbx_strand_id
1 'polypeptide(L)'
;MKMFAWISSLIFIGVVVSGCSESTADQSNARSAEMAVNKMAAVQTALDQVLDARNAIKTADDNKLLAVEDAEKKREAVRNAIAMATEESEALKKEAAMRAAWAKKTHDQATETRNLLLKAAMEQSDAKALLAEKEKALIDIRMLNEQHQNDAKAAMLGKLNAEKQLAVVLEAERLAALSIHLVTPNADTEHNMQMQPSAAETTAKLKKDHVNTVAKTEVATKKTVKKQAHKAAKKADLKLASNAQRGHGLAQKCQSCHNFEPNQEKKFGPNLFSIVGQQAGKSQDYKYGASLAKADFTWNEENLTDWICHSGKSIKKLTGNNYASTKMLPQHICGQDAKDVVAYLRTLKSQASIKRKTDS
;
A
#
# COMPACT_ATOMS: atom_id res chain seq x y z
N MET A 1 -69.78 -18.63 14.28
CA MET A 1 -69.79 -19.58 13.13
C MET A 1 -69.39 -20.94 13.70
N LYS A 2 -70.17 -22.03 13.73
CA LYS A 2 -71.30 -22.55 12.93
C LYS A 2 -72.24 -23.29 13.93
N MET A 3 -73.52 -22.93 14.02
CA MET A 3 -74.68 -23.61 13.41
C MET A 3 -74.80 -25.11 13.73
N PHE A 4 -75.81 -25.49 14.53
CA PHE A 4 -76.63 -26.68 14.30
C PHE A 4 -78.06 -26.46 14.81
N ALA A 5 -79.01 -26.94 14.02
CA ALA A 5 -80.41 -26.57 13.98
C ALA A 5 -81.33 -27.60 14.66
N TRP A 6 -82.38 -27.06 15.29
CA TRP A 6 -83.80 -27.44 15.39
C TRP A 6 -84.37 -28.74 14.78
N ILE A 7 -85.56 -29.12 15.33
CA ILE A 7 -86.62 -30.08 14.89
C ILE A 7 -86.58 -31.42 15.69
N SER A 8 -87.62 -31.96 16.33
CA SER A 8 -89.07 -31.81 16.17
C SER A 8 -89.87 -32.11 17.46
N SER A 9 -91.00 -31.41 17.56
CA SER A 9 -92.18 -31.70 18.36
C SER A 9 -92.78 -33.08 18.03
N LEU A 10 -93.30 -33.80 19.04
CA LEU A 10 -94.48 -34.67 18.88
C LEU A 10 -95.16 -34.86 20.25
N ILE A 11 -96.19 -34.04 20.47
CA ILE A 11 -97.26 -34.25 21.43
C ILE A 11 -98.18 -35.34 20.83
N PHE A 12 -98.47 -36.40 21.59
CA PHE A 12 -99.67 -37.21 21.38
C PHE A 12 -100.40 -37.37 22.71
N ILE A 13 -101.57 -36.73 22.77
CA ILE A 13 -102.59 -36.90 23.80
C ILE A 13 -103.42 -38.12 23.40
N GLY A 14 -103.75 -38.98 24.37
CA GLY A 14 -104.65 -40.11 24.13
C GLY A 14 -104.82 -41.03 25.33
N VAL A 15 -105.51 -40.53 26.35
CA VAL A 15 -106.16 -41.34 27.40
C VAL A 15 -107.40 -41.99 26.80
N VAL A 16 -107.63 -43.30 27.04
CA VAL A 16 -108.90 -43.93 27.48
C VAL A 16 -108.71 -45.47 27.49
N VAL A 17 -108.72 -46.07 28.68
CA VAL A 17 -109.44 -47.34 29.03
C VAL A 17 -109.72 -47.21 30.53
N SER A 18 -110.96 -46.92 30.91
CA SER A 18 -111.99 -47.86 31.40
C SER A 18 -111.70 -48.43 32.79
N GLY A 19 -112.60 -48.13 33.74
CA GLY A 19 -112.38 -48.27 35.17
C GLY A 19 -112.68 -49.65 35.77
N CYS A 20 -112.17 -49.81 36.98
CA CYS A 20 -112.74 -50.62 38.06
C CYS A 20 -112.50 -49.85 39.37
N SER A 21 -113.55 -49.72 40.19
CA SER A 21 -113.58 -49.04 41.48
C SER A 21 -112.94 -49.89 42.57
N GLU A 22 -111.92 -49.38 43.27
CA GLU A 22 -111.37 -49.99 44.49
C GLU A 22 -110.91 -48.90 45.49
N SER A 23 -111.48 -48.95 46.71
CA SER A 23 -111.04 -48.39 48.02
C SER A 23 -110.09 -47.16 48.06
N THR A 24 -110.59 -46.02 48.53
CA THR A 24 -109.87 -44.72 48.63
C THR A 24 -108.97 -44.54 49.86
N ALA A 25 -108.77 -45.56 50.71
CA ALA A 25 -107.92 -45.47 51.90
C ALA A 25 -106.49 -46.05 51.71
N ASP A 26 -106.31 -47.01 50.81
CA ASP A 26 -104.99 -47.63 50.54
C ASP A 26 -104.16 -46.78 49.55
N GLN A 27 -104.84 -46.04 48.68
CA GLN A 27 -104.24 -45.21 47.63
C GLN A 27 -103.55 -43.93 48.16
N SER A 28 -103.90 -43.44 49.36
CA SER A 28 -103.25 -42.26 49.98
C SER A 28 -101.95 -42.61 50.70
N ASN A 29 -101.87 -43.79 51.32
CA ASN A 29 -100.63 -44.28 51.94
C ASN A 29 -99.60 -44.69 50.88
N ALA A 30 -100.03 -45.34 49.79
CA ALA A 30 -99.17 -45.67 48.66
C ALA A 30 -98.56 -44.41 48.00
N ARG A 31 -99.37 -43.36 47.77
CA ARG A 31 -98.89 -42.07 47.22
C ARG A 31 -97.90 -41.34 48.15
N SER A 32 -98.09 -41.45 49.47
CA SER A 32 -97.19 -40.81 50.44
C SER A 32 -95.84 -41.53 50.52
N ALA A 33 -95.83 -42.86 50.45
CA ALA A 33 -94.61 -43.66 50.38
C ALA A 33 -93.86 -43.46 49.05
N GLU A 34 -94.57 -43.41 47.93
CA GLU A 34 -94.01 -43.12 46.61
C GLU A 34 -93.40 -41.71 46.52
N MET A 35 -94.06 -40.70 47.10
CA MET A 35 -93.48 -39.36 47.24
C MET A 35 -92.22 -39.34 48.10
N ALA A 36 -92.16 -40.13 49.18
CA ALA A 36 -90.97 -40.23 50.02
C ALA A 36 -89.80 -40.88 49.27
N VAL A 37 -90.05 -41.95 48.51
CA VAL A 37 -89.05 -42.61 47.65
C VAL A 37 -88.56 -41.67 46.55
N ASN A 38 -89.46 -40.95 45.88
CA ASN A 38 -89.10 -39.98 44.84
C ASN A 38 -88.27 -38.82 45.40
N LYS A 39 -88.57 -38.35 46.62
CA LYS A 39 -87.76 -37.33 47.30
C LYS A 39 -86.38 -37.84 47.68
N MET A 40 -86.27 -39.07 48.21
CA MET A 40 -84.98 -39.68 48.53
C MET A 40 -84.14 -39.92 47.28
N ALA A 41 -84.76 -40.35 46.18
CA ALA A 41 -84.10 -40.50 44.89
C ALA A 41 -83.59 -39.14 44.36
N ALA A 42 -84.40 -38.09 44.47
CA ALA A 42 -83.98 -36.73 44.08
C ALA A 42 -82.82 -36.20 44.95
N VAL A 43 -82.84 -36.47 46.26
CA VAL A 43 -81.73 -36.12 47.16
C VAL A 43 -80.47 -36.91 46.83
N GLN A 44 -80.58 -38.20 46.52
CA GLN A 44 -79.44 -39.03 46.11
C GLN A 44 -78.85 -38.52 44.78
N THR A 45 -79.69 -38.20 43.79
CA THR A 45 -79.23 -37.62 42.52
C THR A 45 -78.53 -36.27 42.73
N ALA A 46 -79.04 -35.41 43.61
CA ALA A 46 -78.40 -34.15 43.92
C ALA A 46 -77.04 -34.34 44.62
N LEU A 47 -76.92 -35.34 45.51
CA LEU A 47 -75.67 -35.67 46.16
C LEU A 47 -74.63 -36.18 45.15
N ASP A 48 -75.04 -37.06 44.24
CA ASP A 48 -74.18 -37.60 43.18
C ASP A 48 -73.69 -36.45 42.26
N GLN A 49 -74.57 -35.53 41.87
CA GLN A 49 -74.18 -34.33 41.10
C GLN A 49 -73.16 -33.45 41.81
N VAL A 50 -73.27 -33.29 43.14
CA VAL A 50 -72.31 -32.51 43.93
C VAL A 50 -70.95 -33.22 44.04
N LEU A 51 -70.94 -34.55 44.17
CA LEU A 51 -69.70 -35.33 44.20
C LEU A 51 -69.00 -35.30 42.83
N ASP A 52 -69.76 -35.41 41.73
CA ASP A 52 -69.23 -35.27 40.37
C ASP A 52 -68.67 -33.87 40.13
N ALA A 53 -69.37 -32.82 40.55
CA ALA A 53 -68.89 -31.45 40.46
C ALA A 53 -67.58 -31.25 41.26
N ARG A 54 -67.48 -31.80 42.48
CA ARG A 54 -66.25 -31.75 43.29
C ARG A 54 -65.09 -32.49 42.61
N ASN A 55 -65.34 -33.68 42.07
CA ASN A 55 -64.33 -34.47 41.37
C ASN A 55 -63.86 -33.76 40.09
N ALA A 56 -64.77 -33.13 39.34
CA ALA A 56 -64.44 -32.33 38.16
C ALA A 56 -63.56 -31.12 38.50
N ILE A 57 -63.85 -30.41 39.61
CA ILE A 57 -63.02 -29.30 40.10
C ILE A 57 -61.60 -29.81 40.46
N LYS A 58 -61.49 -30.92 41.19
CA LYS A 58 -60.19 -31.49 41.55
C LYS A 58 -59.34 -31.87 40.33
N THR A 59 -59.93 -32.54 39.35
CA THR A 59 -59.23 -32.91 38.10
C THR A 59 -58.77 -31.66 37.33
N ALA A 60 -59.55 -30.57 37.34
CA ALA A 60 -59.14 -29.32 36.71
C ALA A 60 -57.94 -28.68 37.41
N ASP A 61 -57.89 -28.70 38.74
CA ASP A 61 -56.75 -28.23 39.52
C ASP A 61 -55.49 -29.08 39.31
N ASP A 62 -55.62 -30.41 39.29
CA ASP A 62 -54.51 -31.33 39.04
C ASP A 62 -53.93 -31.14 37.63
N ASN A 63 -54.78 -30.99 36.61
CA ASN A 63 -54.36 -30.70 35.24
C ASN A 63 -53.63 -29.35 35.13
N LYS A 64 -54.07 -28.34 35.89
CA LYS A 64 -53.40 -27.03 35.94
C LYS A 64 -52.01 -27.14 36.59
N LEU A 65 -51.88 -27.92 37.65
CA LEU A 65 -50.59 -28.14 38.32
C LEU A 65 -49.58 -28.85 37.40
N LEU A 66 -50.00 -29.91 36.72
CA LEU A 66 -49.17 -30.62 35.73
C LEU A 66 -48.73 -29.69 34.59
N ALA A 67 -49.63 -28.84 34.09
CA ALA A 67 -49.29 -27.86 33.07
C ALA A 67 -48.27 -26.82 33.54
N VAL A 68 -48.30 -26.43 34.82
CA VAL A 68 -47.31 -25.52 35.42
C VAL A 68 -45.95 -26.22 35.57
N GLU A 69 -45.91 -27.46 36.07
CA GLU A 69 -44.67 -28.22 36.22
C GLU A 69 -43.98 -28.47 34.86
N ASP A 70 -44.76 -28.82 33.83
CA ASP A 70 -44.24 -28.98 32.46
C ASP A 70 -43.74 -27.65 31.87
N ALA A 71 -44.41 -26.54 32.18
CA ALA A 71 -43.95 -25.21 31.77
C ALA A 71 -42.64 -24.84 32.48
N GLU A 72 -42.45 -25.22 33.74
CA GLU A 72 -41.21 -25.01 34.48
C GLU A 72 -40.06 -25.84 33.93
N LYS A 73 -40.27 -27.13 33.64
CA LYS A 73 -39.28 -27.99 32.97
C LYS A 73 -38.85 -27.41 31.62
N LYS A 74 -39.81 -26.92 30.82
CA LYS A 74 -39.51 -26.25 29.54
C LYS A 74 -38.73 -24.95 29.74
N ARG A 75 -39.08 -24.13 30.74
CA ARG A 75 -38.34 -22.90 31.06
C ARG A 75 -36.92 -23.20 31.52
N GLU A 76 -36.72 -24.26 32.29
CA GLU A 76 -35.39 -24.70 32.72
C GLU A 76 -34.54 -25.20 31.55
N ALA A 77 -35.12 -26.01 30.66
CA ALA A 77 -34.45 -26.43 29.43
C ALA A 77 -34.02 -25.22 28.57
N VAL A 78 -34.89 -24.21 28.44
CA VAL A 78 -34.55 -22.96 27.75
C VAL A 78 -33.42 -22.20 28.45
N ARG A 79 -33.43 -22.09 29.78
CA ARG A 79 -32.34 -21.45 30.54
C ARG A 79 -31.00 -22.16 30.33
N ASN A 80 -30.99 -23.48 30.37
CA ASN A 80 -29.78 -24.27 30.14
C ASN A 80 -29.25 -24.10 28.72
N ALA A 81 -30.14 -24.09 27.71
CA ALA A 81 -29.75 -23.84 26.32
C ALA A 81 -29.14 -22.43 26.14
N ILE A 82 -29.72 -21.41 26.78
CA ILE A 82 -29.18 -20.04 26.76
C ILE A 82 -27.79 -19.99 27.40
N ALA A 83 -27.59 -20.66 28.54
CA ALA A 83 -26.30 -20.71 29.23
C ALA A 83 -25.21 -21.34 28.34
N MET A 84 -25.52 -22.49 27.72
CA MET A 84 -24.60 -23.17 26.79
C MET A 84 -24.26 -22.30 25.57
N ALA A 85 -25.26 -21.67 24.96
CA ALA A 85 -25.05 -20.78 23.81
C ALA A 85 -24.23 -19.53 24.18
N THR A 86 -24.36 -19.04 25.42
CA THR A 86 -23.56 -17.91 25.92
C THR A 86 -22.10 -18.32 26.09
N GLU A 87 -21.83 -19.49 26.66
CA GLU A 87 -20.47 -20.02 26.82
C GLU A 87 -19.79 -20.27 25.47
N GLU A 88 -20.51 -20.87 24.51
CA GLU A 88 -20.02 -21.07 23.15
C GLU A 88 -19.71 -19.73 22.46
N SER A 89 -20.59 -18.73 22.62
CA SER A 89 -20.35 -17.38 22.07
C SER A 89 -19.08 -16.74 22.64
N GLU A 90 -18.84 -16.86 23.94
CA GLU A 90 -17.63 -16.36 24.58
C GLU A 90 -16.36 -17.11 24.12
N ALA A 91 -16.45 -18.42 23.92
CA ALA A 91 -15.36 -19.21 23.35
C ALA A 91 -15.01 -18.76 21.92
N LEU A 92 -16.04 -18.54 21.07
CA LEU A 92 -15.87 -18.03 19.71
C LEU A 92 -15.27 -16.62 19.68
N LYS A 93 -15.68 -15.73 20.60
CA LYS A 93 -15.08 -14.39 20.73
C LYS A 93 -13.59 -14.46 21.07
N LYS A 94 -13.20 -15.33 22.01
CA LYS A 94 -11.79 -15.54 22.39
C LYS A 94 -10.99 -16.07 21.20
N GLU A 95 -11.52 -17.04 20.47
CA GLU A 95 -10.87 -17.60 19.29
C GLU A 95 -10.70 -16.56 18.17
N ALA A 96 -11.72 -15.75 17.92
CA ALA A 96 -11.66 -14.65 16.96
C ALA A 96 -10.61 -13.60 17.37
N ALA A 97 -10.51 -13.26 18.64
CA ALA A 97 -9.50 -12.34 19.16
C ALA A 97 -8.08 -12.89 18.98
N MET A 98 -7.85 -14.18 19.25
CA MET A 98 -6.56 -14.84 19.02
C MET A 98 -6.18 -14.84 17.53
N ARG A 99 -7.12 -15.16 16.64
CA ARG A 99 -6.89 -15.10 15.18
C ARG A 99 -6.56 -13.68 14.71
N ALA A 100 -7.26 -12.67 15.21
CA ALA A 100 -6.99 -11.27 14.89
C ALA A 100 -5.60 -10.84 15.37
N ALA A 101 -5.19 -11.23 16.58
CA ALA A 101 -3.87 -10.96 17.12
C ALA A 101 -2.76 -11.63 16.28
N TRP A 102 -2.97 -12.89 15.86
CA TRP A 102 -2.03 -13.59 15.00
C TRP A 102 -1.93 -12.95 13.61
N ALA A 103 -3.06 -12.57 13.00
CA ALA A 103 -3.08 -11.86 11.72
C ALA A 103 -2.35 -10.51 11.77
N LYS A 104 -2.49 -9.77 12.88
CA LYS A 104 -1.72 -8.54 13.09
C LYS A 104 -0.22 -8.81 13.14
N LYS A 105 0.20 -9.82 13.92
CA LYS A 105 1.62 -10.19 14.05
C LYS A 105 2.23 -10.60 12.71
N THR A 106 1.52 -11.39 11.91
CA THR A 106 2.03 -11.82 10.59
C THR A 106 2.08 -10.66 9.60
N HIS A 107 1.13 -9.73 9.65
CA HIS A 107 1.17 -8.49 8.87
C HIS A 107 2.37 -7.61 9.24
N ASP A 108 2.63 -7.43 10.53
CA ASP A 108 3.76 -6.65 11.04
C ASP A 108 5.09 -7.27 10.57
N GLN A 109 5.24 -8.60 10.67
CA GLN A 109 6.42 -9.33 10.19
C GLN A 109 6.62 -9.21 8.67
N ALA A 110 5.54 -9.29 7.89
CA ALA A 110 5.59 -9.12 6.44
C ALA A 110 6.01 -7.69 6.05
N THR A 111 5.53 -6.70 6.80
CA THR A 111 5.88 -5.29 6.60
C THR A 111 7.35 -5.03 6.94
N GLU A 112 7.84 -5.56 8.06
CA GLU A 112 9.25 -5.48 8.43
C GLU A 112 10.15 -6.13 7.38
N THR A 113 9.79 -7.33 6.91
CA THR A 113 10.53 -8.05 5.86
C THR A 113 10.56 -7.25 4.56
N ARG A 114 9.43 -6.68 4.13
CA ARG A 114 9.36 -5.82 2.93
C ARG A 114 10.26 -4.60 3.08
N ASN A 115 10.28 -3.96 4.25
CA ASN A 115 11.13 -2.79 4.50
C ASN A 115 12.62 -3.15 4.46
N LEU A 116 13.01 -4.30 5.02
CA LEU A 116 14.38 -4.82 4.94
C LEU A 116 14.78 -5.13 3.50
N LEU A 117 13.90 -5.77 2.71
CA LEU A 117 14.14 -6.03 1.29
C LEU A 117 14.29 -4.74 0.48
N LEU A 118 13.46 -3.74 0.75
CA LEU A 118 13.55 -2.43 0.10
C LEU A 118 14.89 -1.75 0.42
N LYS A 119 15.31 -1.78 1.69
CA LYS A 119 16.60 -1.25 2.12
C LYS A 119 17.76 -1.96 1.41
N ALA A 120 17.74 -3.30 1.38
CA ALA A 120 18.76 -4.09 0.69
C ALA A 120 18.81 -3.79 -0.82
N ALA A 121 17.64 -3.64 -1.47
CA ALA A 121 17.56 -3.26 -2.88
C ALA A 121 18.15 -1.86 -3.15
N MET A 122 17.92 -0.91 -2.25
CA MET A 122 18.52 0.42 -2.33
C MET A 122 20.05 0.37 -2.17
N GLU A 123 20.55 -0.35 -1.16
CA GLU A 123 22.00 -0.55 -0.95
C GLU A 123 22.66 -1.22 -2.16
N GLN A 124 22.00 -2.20 -2.79
CA GLN A 124 22.49 -2.82 -4.02
C GLN A 124 22.52 -1.85 -5.20
N SER A 125 21.53 -0.95 -5.29
CA SER A 125 21.50 0.08 -6.35
C SER A 125 22.62 1.12 -6.17
N ASP A 126 22.89 1.53 -4.93
CA ASP A 126 24.01 2.43 -4.59
C ASP A 126 25.35 1.76 -4.91
N ALA A 127 25.50 0.47 -4.60
CA ALA A 127 26.71 -0.29 -4.94
C ALA A 127 26.95 -0.38 -6.44
N LYS A 128 25.89 -0.60 -7.24
CA LYS A 128 25.98 -0.61 -8.71
C LYS A 128 26.35 0.78 -9.26
N ALA A 129 25.79 1.85 -8.71
CA ALA A 129 26.15 3.21 -9.11
C ALA A 129 27.63 3.52 -8.82
N LEU A 130 28.15 3.09 -7.66
CA LEU A 130 29.56 3.24 -7.30
C LEU A 130 30.49 2.41 -8.21
N LEU A 131 30.06 1.22 -8.63
CA LEU A 131 30.83 0.41 -9.60
C LEU A 131 30.90 1.10 -10.96
N ALA A 132 29.79 1.63 -11.47
CA ALA A 132 29.77 2.36 -12.73
C ALA A 132 30.65 3.63 -12.69
N GLU A 133 30.67 4.34 -11.56
CA GLU A 133 31.56 5.50 -11.37
C GLU A 133 33.03 5.09 -11.36
N LYS A 134 33.37 3.97 -10.70
CA LYS A 134 34.74 3.42 -10.69
C LYS A 134 35.18 2.94 -12.07
N GLU A 135 34.32 2.28 -12.83
CA GLU A 135 34.63 1.84 -14.21
C GLU A 135 34.93 3.05 -15.11
N LYS A 136 34.12 4.11 -15.02
CA LYS A 136 34.38 5.35 -15.75
C LYS A 136 35.71 5.97 -15.35
N ALA A 137 36.01 6.03 -14.05
CA ALA A 137 37.29 6.56 -13.56
C ALA A 137 38.49 5.74 -14.06
N LEU A 138 38.36 4.41 -14.17
CA LEU A 138 39.41 3.54 -14.71
C LEU A 138 39.64 3.77 -16.21
N ILE A 139 38.59 3.99 -16.99
CA ILE A 139 38.70 4.35 -18.42
C ILE A 139 39.42 5.70 -18.58
N ASP A 140 39.04 6.70 -17.78
CA ASP A 140 39.68 8.02 -17.79
C ASP A 140 41.18 7.91 -17.44
N ILE A 141 41.54 7.11 -16.44
CA ILE A 141 42.95 6.85 -16.06
C ILE A 141 43.72 6.17 -17.19
N ARG A 142 43.13 5.18 -17.86
CA ARG A 142 43.76 4.48 -19.00
C ARG A 142 44.07 5.45 -20.14
N MET A 143 43.08 6.26 -20.51
CA MET A 143 43.21 7.25 -21.58
C MET A 143 44.28 8.30 -21.25
N LEU A 144 44.36 8.75 -19.99
CA LEU A 144 45.40 9.67 -19.54
C LEU A 144 46.80 9.04 -19.63
N ASN A 145 46.94 7.78 -19.24
CA ASN A 145 48.20 7.05 -19.33
C ASN A 145 48.66 6.86 -20.79
N GLU A 146 47.72 6.56 -21.68
CA GLU A 146 47.99 6.46 -23.12
C GLU A 146 48.45 7.81 -23.69
N GLN A 147 47.79 8.91 -23.30
CA GLN A 147 48.22 10.25 -23.66
C GLN A 147 49.65 10.55 -23.16
N HIS A 148 49.96 10.24 -21.90
CA HIS A 148 51.32 10.42 -21.37
C HIS A 148 52.37 9.60 -22.12
N GLN A 149 52.05 8.38 -22.54
CA GLN A 149 52.94 7.58 -23.37
C GLN A 149 53.15 8.19 -24.76
N ASN A 150 52.10 8.75 -25.36
CA ASN A 150 52.18 9.42 -26.65
C ASN A 150 53.00 10.72 -26.56
N ASP A 151 52.81 11.51 -25.50
CA ASP A 151 53.58 12.72 -25.24
C ASP A 151 55.07 12.39 -25.03
N ALA A 152 55.38 11.32 -24.29
CA ALA A 152 56.74 10.85 -24.09
C ALA A 152 57.41 10.41 -25.41
N LYS A 153 56.68 9.69 -26.27
CA LYS A 153 57.15 9.33 -27.61
C LYS A 153 57.41 10.56 -28.47
N ALA A 154 56.49 11.53 -28.45
CA ALA A 154 56.63 12.78 -29.19
C ALA A 154 57.84 13.59 -28.73
N ALA A 155 58.07 13.69 -27.42
CA ALA A 155 59.25 14.34 -26.84
C ALA A 155 60.55 13.63 -27.25
N MET A 156 60.59 12.29 -27.23
CA MET A 156 61.75 11.51 -27.67
C MET A 156 62.04 11.73 -29.16
N LEU A 157 61.02 11.72 -30.02
CA LEU A 157 61.15 12.03 -31.44
C LEU A 157 61.65 13.46 -31.67
N GLY A 158 61.12 14.42 -30.91
CA GLY A 158 61.57 15.81 -30.95
C GLY A 158 63.05 15.95 -30.60
N LYS A 159 63.52 15.24 -29.57
CA LYS A 159 64.93 15.22 -29.19
C LYS A 159 65.81 14.62 -30.30
N LEU A 160 65.43 13.48 -30.86
CA LEU A 160 66.15 12.86 -31.97
C LEU A 160 66.22 13.78 -33.20
N ASN A 161 65.13 14.49 -33.51
CA ASN A 161 65.11 15.44 -34.61
C ASN A 161 66.03 16.64 -34.34
N ALA A 162 66.04 17.17 -33.11
CA ALA A 162 66.94 18.24 -32.72
C ALA A 162 68.42 17.82 -32.80
N GLU A 163 68.75 16.60 -32.37
CA GLU A 163 70.10 16.03 -32.50
C GLU A 163 70.51 15.89 -33.97
N LYS A 164 69.60 15.45 -34.85
CA LYS A 164 69.85 15.42 -36.31
C LYS A 164 70.08 16.81 -36.89
N GLN A 165 69.28 17.81 -36.51
CA GLN A 165 69.46 19.18 -36.97
C GLN A 165 70.80 19.75 -36.50
N LEU A 166 71.20 19.49 -35.26
CA LEU A 166 72.50 19.90 -34.75
C LEU A 166 73.65 19.27 -35.55
N ALA A 167 73.57 17.98 -35.88
CA ALA A 167 74.57 17.32 -36.73
C ALA A 167 74.69 17.97 -38.12
N VAL A 168 73.56 18.35 -38.73
CA VAL A 168 73.55 19.06 -40.02
C VAL A 168 74.20 20.44 -39.90
N VAL A 169 73.90 21.19 -38.83
CA VAL A 169 74.51 22.51 -38.58
C VAL A 169 76.02 22.39 -38.40
N LEU A 170 76.49 21.43 -37.59
CA LEU A 170 77.92 21.21 -37.37
C LEU A 170 78.65 20.80 -38.67
N GLU A 171 78.02 20.00 -39.52
CA GLU A 171 78.59 19.65 -40.82
C GLU A 171 78.63 20.86 -41.76
N ALA A 172 77.60 21.70 -41.77
CA ALA A 172 77.59 22.95 -42.54
C ALA A 172 78.69 23.91 -42.06
N GLU A 173 78.91 24.04 -40.74
CA GLU A 173 80.01 24.81 -40.16
C GLU A 173 81.38 24.25 -40.57
N ARG A 174 81.55 22.92 -40.54
CA ARG A 174 82.77 22.25 -41.00
C ARG A 174 83.07 22.57 -42.47
N LEU A 175 82.07 22.47 -43.34
CA LEU A 175 82.19 22.79 -44.76
C LEU A 175 82.51 24.27 -44.99
N ALA A 176 81.92 25.18 -44.19
CA ALA A 176 82.23 26.61 -44.23
C ALA A 176 83.66 26.94 -43.74
N ALA A 177 84.18 26.22 -42.74
CA ALA A 177 85.57 26.41 -42.29
C ALA A 177 86.59 25.94 -43.34
N LEU A 178 86.29 24.87 -44.07
CA LEU A 178 87.10 24.36 -45.17
C LEU A 178 87.17 25.32 -46.37
N SER A 179 86.11 26.10 -46.63
CA SER A 179 86.13 27.10 -47.71
C SER A 179 86.95 28.35 -47.38
N ILE A 180 87.10 28.69 -46.09
CA ILE A 180 87.94 29.81 -45.63
C ILE A 180 89.44 29.50 -45.77
N HIS A 181 89.85 28.23 -45.62
CA HIS A 181 91.26 27.81 -45.76
C HIS A 181 91.80 27.78 -47.21
N LEU A 182 90.99 28.13 -48.22
CA LEU A 182 91.44 28.27 -49.61
C LEU A 182 91.82 29.72 -49.97
N VAL A 183 91.67 30.68 -49.05
CA VAL A 183 91.98 32.10 -49.30
C VAL A 183 92.89 32.65 -48.20
N THR A 184 94.21 32.40 -48.34
CA THR A 184 95.39 33.28 -48.15
C THR A 184 96.61 32.55 -47.54
N PRO A 185 97.84 32.80 -48.05
CA PRO A 185 99.10 32.31 -47.47
C PRO A 185 99.76 33.32 -46.51
N ASN A 186 100.41 32.78 -45.47
CA ASN A 186 101.46 33.30 -44.57
C ASN A 186 101.31 34.63 -43.79
N ALA A 187 101.43 34.53 -42.45
CA ALA A 187 102.53 35.08 -41.61
C ALA A 187 102.08 35.59 -40.20
N ASP A 188 102.64 34.93 -39.18
CA ASP A 188 103.23 35.44 -37.92
C ASP A 188 102.40 36.28 -36.92
N THR A 189 102.12 35.78 -35.70
CA THR A 189 102.75 36.16 -34.39
C THR A 189 101.99 35.59 -33.17
N GLU A 190 102.75 35.24 -32.13
CA GLU A 190 102.36 34.66 -30.84
C GLU A 190 101.59 35.65 -29.92
N HIS A 191 100.54 35.20 -29.21
CA HIS A 191 100.47 35.37 -27.76
C HIS A 191 99.40 34.50 -27.05
N ASN A 192 99.91 33.77 -26.05
CA ASN A 192 99.36 33.46 -24.74
C ASN A 192 98.04 32.66 -24.59
N MET A 193 98.20 31.49 -23.98
CA MET A 193 97.19 30.54 -23.57
C MET A 193 96.85 30.75 -22.08
N GLN A 194 95.58 31.07 -21.78
CA GLN A 194 95.03 30.87 -20.44
C GLN A 194 93.60 30.31 -20.55
N MET A 195 93.39 29.14 -19.94
CA MET A 195 92.14 28.38 -19.94
C MET A 195 91.16 28.86 -18.86
N GLN A 196 89.90 29.04 -19.28
CA GLN A 196 88.59 28.78 -18.61
C GLN A 196 88.22 29.52 -17.29
N PRO A 197 86.92 29.77 -16.98
CA PRO A 197 85.80 28.84 -17.25
C PRO A 197 84.39 29.41 -17.58
N SER A 198 83.56 28.44 -17.99
CA SER A 198 82.16 28.22 -17.61
C SER A 198 81.02 29.05 -18.21
N ALA A 199 80.24 28.34 -19.03
CA ALA A 199 78.93 28.67 -19.55
C ALA A 199 77.76 28.42 -18.54
N ALA A 200 77.89 28.76 -17.25
CA ALA A 200 76.89 28.34 -16.25
C ALA A 200 76.04 29.44 -15.58
N GLU A 201 76.30 30.73 -15.77
CA GLU A 201 75.64 31.76 -14.94
C GLU A 201 75.06 32.95 -15.73
N THR A 202 74.07 32.74 -16.61
CA THR A 202 73.13 33.85 -16.91
C THR A 202 71.76 33.48 -17.47
N THR A 203 71.46 32.21 -17.78
CA THR A 203 70.12 31.83 -18.30
C THR A 203 69.26 31.06 -17.29
N ALA A 204 69.62 31.10 -15.99
CA ALA A 204 68.86 30.48 -14.90
C ALA A 204 67.81 31.39 -14.22
N LYS A 205 67.63 32.67 -14.63
CA LYS A 205 66.81 33.63 -13.86
C LYS A 205 65.60 34.27 -14.56
N LEU A 206 65.11 33.75 -15.69
CA LEU A 206 63.91 34.32 -16.36
C LEU A 206 62.87 33.33 -16.90
N LYS A 207 62.89 32.06 -16.49
CA LYS A 207 61.85 31.07 -16.89
C LYS A 207 61.19 30.29 -15.75
N LYS A 208 61.30 30.78 -14.49
CA LYS A 208 60.68 30.09 -13.34
C LYS A 208 59.32 30.66 -12.89
N ASP A 209 58.93 31.85 -13.32
CA ASP A 209 57.78 32.54 -12.69
C ASP A 209 56.54 32.77 -13.56
N HIS A 210 56.46 32.26 -14.81
CA HIS A 210 55.28 32.55 -15.67
C HIS A 210 54.54 31.36 -16.30
N VAL A 211 54.94 30.11 -16.02
CA VAL A 211 54.21 28.93 -16.53
C VAL A 211 53.51 28.13 -15.42
N ASN A 212 53.85 28.37 -14.15
CA ASN A 212 53.31 27.59 -13.02
C ASN A 212 52.05 28.19 -12.38
N THR A 213 51.56 29.34 -12.85
CA THR A 213 50.43 30.06 -12.21
C THR A 213 49.12 30.00 -12.99
N VAL A 214 49.15 29.61 -14.28
CA VAL A 214 47.92 29.49 -15.10
C VAL A 214 47.39 28.06 -15.14
N ALA A 215 48.27 27.05 -15.21
CA ALA A 215 47.86 25.63 -15.24
C ALA A 215 47.36 25.08 -13.89
N LYS A 216 47.83 25.64 -12.76
CA LYS A 216 47.43 25.18 -11.42
C LYS A 216 46.04 25.68 -11.00
N THR A 217 45.57 26.77 -11.59
CA THR A 217 44.31 27.45 -11.24
C THR A 217 43.12 26.90 -12.02
N GLU A 218 43.32 26.39 -13.25
CA GLU A 218 42.26 25.78 -14.07
C GLU A 218 41.98 24.30 -13.72
N VAL A 219 43.01 23.56 -13.30
CA VAL A 219 42.87 22.15 -12.89
C VAL A 219 42.27 22.02 -11.48
N ALA A 220 42.57 22.96 -10.57
CA ALA A 220 41.99 23.00 -9.23
C ALA A 220 40.50 23.41 -9.24
N THR A 221 40.08 24.29 -10.16
CA THR A 221 38.68 24.71 -10.33
C THR A 221 37.81 23.63 -10.98
N LYS A 222 38.27 22.93 -12.04
CA LYS A 222 37.52 21.82 -12.66
C LYS A 222 37.35 20.59 -11.75
N LYS A 223 38.34 20.24 -10.92
CA LYS A 223 38.23 19.17 -9.90
C LYS A 223 37.23 19.52 -8.79
N THR A 224 37.15 20.79 -8.40
CA THR A 224 36.26 21.24 -7.32
C THR A 224 34.80 21.30 -7.79
N VAL A 225 34.54 21.73 -9.03
CA VAL A 225 33.19 21.79 -9.62
C VAL A 225 32.60 20.38 -9.87
N LYS A 226 33.39 19.41 -10.40
CA LYS A 226 32.91 18.02 -10.56
C LYS A 226 32.61 17.36 -9.21
N LYS A 227 33.46 17.55 -8.19
CA LYS A 227 33.25 16.99 -6.85
C LYS A 227 32.03 17.60 -6.15
N GLN A 228 31.73 18.87 -6.40
CA GLN A 228 30.51 19.53 -5.90
C GLN A 228 29.24 19.08 -6.64
N ALA A 229 29.30 18.86 -7.96
CA ALA A 229 28.19 18.34 -8.75
C ALA A 229 27.82 16.89 -8.40
N HIS A 230 28.81 16.01 -8.21
CA HIS A 230 28.57 14.62 -7.77
C HIS A 230 28.02 14.56 -6.33
N LYS A 231 28.48 15.44 -5.43
CA LYS A 231 27.96 15.54 -4.06
C LYS A 231 26.53 16.10 -4.02
N ALA A 232 26.19 17.00 -4.94
CA ALA A 232 24.84 17.55 -5.10
C ALA A 232 23.87 16.52 -5.70
N ALA A 233 24.29 15.76 -6.72
CA ALA A 233 23.49 14.68 -7.31
C ALA A 233 23.23 13.56 -6.28
N LYS A 234 24.26 13.13 -5.54
CA LYS A 234 24.11 12.15 -4.46
C LYS A 234 23.17 12.64 -3.35
N LYS A 235 23.24 13.92 -2.97
CA LYS A 235 22.29 14.52 -2.02
C LYS A 235 20.86 14.58 -2.56
N ALA A 236 20.69 14.83 -3.86
CA ALA A 236 19.38 14.86 -4.50
C ALA A 236 18.74 13.46 -4.53
N ASP A 237 19.52 12.41 -4.82
CA ASP A 237 19.05 11.03 -4.81
C ASP A 237 18.72 10.55 -3.39
N LEU A 238 19.58 10.84 -2.40
CA LEU A 238 19.29 10.59 -0.98
C LEU A 238 18.03 11.31 -0.50
N LYS A 239 17.79 12.54 -0.98
CA LYS A 239 16.59 13.32 -0.65
C LYS A 239 15.35 12.75 -1.32
N LEU A 240 15.45 12.28 -2.57
CA LEU A 240 14.34 11.64 -3.27
C LEU A 240 13.96 10.31 -2.60
N ALA A 241 14.96 9.51 -2.23
CA ALA A 241 14.77 8.27 -1.47
C ALA A 241 14.13 8.52 -0.10
N SER A 242 14.62 9.52 0.64
CA SER A 242 14.05 9.93 1.93
C SER A 242 12.60 10.41 1.80
N ASN A 243 12.30 11.20 0.77
CA ASN A 243 10.95 11.66 0.47
C ASN A 243 10.03 10.48 0.09
N ALA A 244 10.48 9.54 -0.73
CA ALA A 244 9.71 8.35 -1.08
C ALA A 244 9.43 7.47 0.15
N GLN A 245 10.39 7.34 1.08
CA GLN A 245 10.20 6.60 2.32
C GLN A 245 9.15 7.27 3.23
N ARG A 246 9.21 8.59 3.41
CA ARG A 246 8.17 9.34 4.13
C ARG A 246 6.81 9.21 3.45
N GLY A 247 6.79 9.30 2.13
CA GLY A 247 5.62 9.10 1.29
C GLY A 247 4.98 7.74 1.47
N HIS A 248 5.78 6.67 1.58
CA HIS A 248 5.28 5.32 1.83
C HIS A 248 4.54 5.21 3.16
N GLY A 249 5.05 5.85 4.21
CA GLY A 249 4.38 5.92 5.52
C GLY A 249 3.05 6.67 5.46
N LEU A 250 3.00 7.78 4.73
CA LEU A 250 1.77 8.56 4.53
C LEU A 250 0.74 7.82 3.66
N ALA A 251 1.20 7.08 2.65
CA ALA A 251 0.36 6.32 1.73
C ALA A 251 -0.32 5.09 2.38
N GLN A 252 0.06 4.70 3.61
CA GLN A 252 -0.62 3.64 4.36
C GLN A 252 -2.12 3.93 4.53
N LYS A 253 -2.50 5.20 4.70
CA LYS A 253 -3.90 5.64 4.80
C LYS A 253 -4.74 5.26 3.58
N CYS A 254 -4.09 5.15 2.42
CA CYS A 254 -4.73 4.84 1.15
C CYS A 254 -4.93 3.33 0.92
N GLN A 255 -4.29 2.45 1.71
CA GLN A 255 -4.34 0.98 1.53
C GLN A 255 -5.71 0.35 1.81
N SER A 256 -6.55 1.03 2.58
CA SER A 256 -7.94 0.63 2.83
C SER A 256 -8.76 0.62 1.54
N CYS A 257 -8.46 1.55 0.63
CA CYS A 257 -9.19 1.75 -0.61
C CYS A 257 -8.41 1.33 -1.86
N HIS A 258 -7.09 1.27 -1.81
CA HIS A 258 -6.24 1.06 -2.97
C HIS A 258 -5.23 -0.07 -2.77
N ASN A 259 -4.83 -0.67 -3.88
CA ASN A 259 -3.67 -1.55 -3.97
C ASN A 259 -2.51 -0.81 -4.66
N PHE A 260 -1.29 -1.23 -4.36
CA PHE A 260 -0.04 -0.61 -4.84
C PHE A 260 0.85 -1.56 -5.63
N GLU A 261 0.49 -2.84 -5.69
CA GLU A 261 1.26 -3.89 -6.35
C GLU A 261 0.71 -4.15 -7.77
N PRO A 262 1.55 -4.58 -8.72
CA PRO A 262 1.10 -4.91 -10.07
C PRO A 262 0.05 -6.03 -10.05
N ASN A 263 -0.89 -5.97 -11.00
CA ASN A 263 -1.90 -6.99 -11.26
C ASN A 263 -2.80 -7.35 -10.05
N GLN A 264 -2.83 -6.50 -9.02
CA GLN A 264 -3.79 -6.66 -7.92
C GLN A 264 -5.15 -6.10 -8.31
N GLU A 265 -6.19 -6.78 -7.85
CA GLU A 265 -7.57 -6.35 -8.03
C GLU A 265 -7.84 -4.96 -7.43
N LYS A 266 -8.91 -4.30 -7.88
CA LYS A 266 -9.40 -3.09 -7.23
C LYS A 266 -9.99 -3.41 -5.85
N LYS A 267 -9.97 -2.42 -4.96
CA LYS A 267 -10.76 -2.44 -3.72
C LYS A 267 -11.92 -1.45 -3.89
N PHE A 268 -12.11 -0.55 -2.92
CA PHE A 268 -13.03 0.58 -3.06
C PHE A 268 -12.60 1.57 -4.14
N GLY A 269 -11.29 1.72 -4.35
CA GLY A 269 -10.65 2.51 -5.38
C GLY A 269 -9.85 1.67 -6.39
N PRO A 270 -9.42 2.27 -7.51
CA PRO A 270 -8.57 1.61 -8.51
C PRO A 270 -7.19 1.24 -7.96
N ASN A 271 -6.48 0.32 -8.62
CA ASN A 271 -5.07 0.08 -8.33
C ASN A 271 -4.24 1.33 -8.68
N LEU A 272 -3.29 1.70 -7.82
CA LEU A 272 -2.42 2.87 -7.98
C LEU A 272 -1.02 2.53 -8.52
N PHE A 273 -0.73 1.25 -8.78
CA PHE A 273 0.50 0.85 -9.44
C PHE A 273 0.62 1.53 -10.82
N SER A 274 1.75 2.17 -11.07
CA SER A 274 2.04 2.95 -12.28
C SER A 274 1.08 4.11 -12.57
N ILE A 275 0.41 4.67 -11.56
CA ILE A 275 -0.57 5.76 -11.75
C ILE A 275 0.04 7.07 -12.23
N VAL A 276 1.29 7.37 -11.84
CA VAL A 276 1.95 8.62 -12.21
C VAL A 276 2.22 8.65 -13.72
N GLY A 277 1.61 9.60 -14.41
CA GLY A 277 1.65 9.75 -15.87
C GLY A 277 0.51 9.03 -16.62
N GLN A 278 -0.44 8.39 -15.93
CA GLN A 278 -1.59 7.74 -16.57
C GLN A 278 -2.74 8.71 -16.82
N GLN A 279 -3.56 8.40 -17.82
CA GLN A 279 -4.79 9.15 -18.08
C GLN A 279 -5.81 8.93 -16.95
N ALA A 280 -6.43 10.03 -16.50
CA ALA A 280 -7.40 9.97 -15.43
C ALA A 280 -8.66 9.19 -15.84
N GLY A 281 -9.11 8.30 -14.96
CA GLY A 281 -10.36 7.56 -15.14
C GLY A 281 -10.36 6.47 -16.22
N LYS A 282 -9.19 6.02 -16.69
CA LYS A 282 -9.05 5.03 -17.79
C LYS A 282 -8.50 3.66 -17.37
N SER A 283 -8.41 3.37 -16.07
CA SER A 283 -8.03 2.02 -15.62
C SER A 283 -9.10 1.02 -16.06
N GLN A 284 -8.70 0.00 -16.83
CA GLN A 284 -9.61 -0.99 -17.45
C GLN A 284 -10.42 -1.76 -16.40
N ASP A 285 -9.86 -1.95 -15.21
CA ASP A 285 -10.48 -2.77 -14.18
C ASP A 285 -11.42 -2.00 -13.26
N TYR A 286 -11.56 -0.67 -13.37
CA TYR A 286 -12.32 0.14 -12.39
C TYR A 286 -13.43 0.99 -13.01
N LYS A 287 -14.61 0.98 -12.37
CA LYS A 287 -15.77 1.79 -12.78
C LYS A 287 -15.77 3.17 -12.11
N TYR A 288 -15.27 4.17 -12.83
CA TYR A 288 -15.21 5.55 -12.36
C TYR A 288 -16.58 6.25 -12.31
N GLY A 289 -16.67 7.31 -11.49
CA GLY A 289 -17.78 8.26 -11.57
C GLY A 289 -17.73 9.08 -12.86
N ALA A 290 -18.86 9.66 -13.26
CA ALA A 290 -19.02 10.33 -14.56
C ALA A 290 -17.93 11.39 -14.85
N SER A 291 -17.56 12.19 -13.85
CA SER A 291 -16.54 13.24 -14.03
C SER A 291 -15.15 12.69 -14.32
N LEU A 292 -14.72 11.64 -13.62
CA LEU A 292 -13.42 11.00 -13.89
C LEU A 292 -13.45 10.15 -15.16
N ALA A 293 -14.56 9.47 -15.47
CA ALA A 293 -14.67 8.67 -16.69
C ALA A 293 -14.54 9.53 -17.97
N LYS A 294 -15.02 10.78 -17.91
CA LYS A 294 -14.91 11.79 -18.98
C LYS A 294 -13.70 12.71 -18.83
N ALA A 295 -12.84 12.49 -17.83
CA ALA A 295 -11.67 13.33 -17.63
C ALA A 295 -10.70 13.21 -18.79
N ASP A 296 -10.11 14.35 -19.15
CA ASP A 296 -9.12 14.45 -20.24
C ASP A 296 -7.77 15.01 -19.77
N PHE A 297 -7.43 14.75 -18.50
CA PHE A 297 -6.16 15.13 -17.92
C PHE A 297 -5.36 13.90 -17.48
N THR A 298 -4.06 14.11 -17.34
CA THR A 298 -3.10 13.09 -16.90
C THR A 298 -2.75 13.27 -15.42
N TRP A 299 -2.48 12.17 -14.72
CA TRP A 299 -1.96 12.17 -13.35
C TRP A 299 -0.47 12.55 -13.30
N ASN A 300 -0.17 13.81 -13.59
CA ASN A 300 1.16 14.39 -13.32
C ASN A 300 1.33 14.68 -11.82
N GLU A 301 2.54 15.11 -11.43
CA GLU A 301 2.87 15.32 -10.01
C GLU A 301 2.01 16.43 -9.38
N GLU A 302 1.83 17.56 -10.06
CA GLU A 302 1.04 18.68 -9.58
C GLU A 302 -0.42 18.28 -9.35
N ASN A 303 -1.04 17.67 -10.37
CA ASN A 303 -2.42 17.20 -10.33
C ASN A 303 -2.63 16.19 -9.21
N LEU A 304 -1.68 15.26 -9.01
CA LEU A 304 -1.74 14.29 -7.91
C LEU A 304 -1.60 14.97 -6.55
N THR A 305 -0.69 15.92 -6.38
CA THR A 305 -0.54 16.64 -5.11
C THR A 305 -1.81 17.41 -4.73
N ASP A 306 -2.42 18.11 -5.69
CA ASP A 306 -3.69 18.80 -5.51
C ASP A 306 -4.82 17.82 -5.22
N TRP A 307 -4.87 16.70 -5.95
CA TRP A 307 -5.90 15.68 -5.80
C TRP A 307 -5.90 15.01 -4.43
N ILE A 308 -4.72 14.66 -3.92
CA ILE A 308 -4.55 14.02 -2.62
C ILE A 308 -5.00 14.98 -1.51
N CYS A 309 -4.64 16.26 -1.61
CA CYS A 309 -5.03 17.27 -0.63
C CYS A 309 -6.55 17.48 -0.60
N HIS A 310 -7.18 17.77 -1.75
CA HIS A 310 -8.61 18.06 -1.85
C HIS A 310 -9.25 17.54 -3.15
N SER A 311 -9.44 16.23 -3.26
CA SER A 311 -10.05 15.55 -4.42
C SER A 311 -11.31 16.23 -4.98
N GLY A 312 -12.23 16.66 -4.12
CA GLY A 312 -13.48 17.33 -4.51
C GLY A 312 -13.30 18.73 -5.11
N LYS A 313 -12.30 19.49 -4.67
CA LYS A 313 -11.95 20.78 -5.30
C LYS A 313 -11.15 20.55 -6.58
N SER A 314 -10.22 19.60 -6.52
CA SER A 314 -9.31 19.26 -7.61
C SER A 314 -10.05 18.72 -8.82
N ILE A 315 -11.09 17.88 -8.65
CA ILE A 315 -11.88 17.42 -9.80
C ILE A 315 -12.56 18.58 -10.55
N LYS A 316 -13.07 19.59 -9.83
CA LYS A 316 -13.70 20.75 -10.44
C LYS A 316 -12.68 21.61 -11.19
N LYS A 317 -11.52 21.87 -10.57
CA LYS A 317 -10.40 22.60 -11.18
C LYS A 317 -9.90 21.88 -12.44
N LEU A 318 -9.58 20.59 -12.33
CA LEU A 318 -8.96 19.81 -13.40
C LEU A 318 -9.89 19.53 -14.59
N THR A 319 -11.21 19.50 -14.36
CA THR A 319 -12.20 19.33 -15.43
C THR A 319 -12.80 20.64 -15.92
N GLY A 320 -12.53 21.77 -15.24
CA GLY A 320 -13.19 23.06 -15.50
C GLY A 320 -14.69 23.08 -15.21
N ASN A 321 -15.24 22.03 -14.57
CA ASN A 321 -16.68 21.90 -14.33
C ASN A 321 -17.01 22.00 -12.84
N ASN A 322 -17.76 23.04 -12.46
CA ASN A 322 -18.16 23.30 -11.07
C ASN A 322 -19.10 22.25 -10.46
N TYR A 323 -19.79 21.49 -11.31
CA TYR A 323 -20.66 20.37 -10.94
C TYR A 323 -19.93 19.02 -10.93
N ALA A 324 -18.64 18.99 -11.25
CA ALA A 324 -17.87 17.76 -11.20
C ALA A 324 -17.76 17.23 -9.77
N SER A 325 -17.86 15.92 -9.63
CA SER A 325 -17.81 15.23 -8.34
C SER A 325 -16.92 13.99 -8.41
N THR A 326 -16.47 13.56 -7.25
CA THR A 326 -15.62 12.37 -7.09
C THR A 326 -16.12 11.52 -5.94
N LYS A 327 -15.97 10.20 -6.09
CA LYS A 327 -16.27 9.23 -5.03
C LYS A 327 -15.17 9.17 -3.97
N MET A 328 -13.98 9.69 -4.28
CA MET A 328 -12.84 9.68 -3.36
C MET A 328 -12.96 10.83 -2.37
N LEU A 329 -13.03 10.51 -1.08
CA LEU A 329 -13.00 11.52 -0.01
C LEU A 329 -11.65 12.27 0.00
N PRO A 330 -11.63 13.54 0.44
CA PRO A 330 -10.38 14.28 0.59
C PRO A 330 -9.47 13.61 1.63
N GLN A 331 -8.17 13.49 1.31
CA GLN A 331 -7.22 12.85 2.22
C GLN A 331 -6.53 13.85 3.16
N HIS A 332 -6.62 15.16 2.86
CA HIS A 332 -6.01 16.25 3.63
C HIS A 332 -4.49 16.07 3.84
N ILE A 333 -3.83 15.35 2.94
CA ILE A 333 -2.37 15.28 2.86
C ILE A 333 -1.96 16.33 1.83
N CYS A 334 -1.30 17.39 2.29
CA CYS A 334 -1.08 18.62 1.51
C CYS A 334 0.40 19.04 1.56
N GLY A 335 0.78 19.99 0.70
CA GLY A 335 2.13 20.58 0.73
C GLY A 335 3.23 19.55 0.51
N GLN A 336 4.23 19.53 1.39
CA GLN A 336 5.37 18.60 1.27
C GLN A 336 4.94 17.14 1.42
N ASP A 337 4.00 16.85 2.32
CA ASP A 337 3.53 15.47 2.54
C ASP A 337 2.85 14.90 1.29
N ALA A 338 2.09 15.72 0.55
CA ALA A 338 1.52 15.31 -0.73
C ALA A 338 2.61 14.99 -1.75
N LYS A 339 3.65 15.84 -1.83
CA LYS A 339 4.80 15.63 -2.72
C LYS A 339 5.56 14.35 -2.38
N ASP A 340 5.67 14.02 -1.10
CA ASP A 340 6.33 12.80 -0.64
C ASP A 340 5.51 11.56 -1.00
N VAL A 341 4.18 11.60 -0.83
CA VAL A 341 3.29 10.53 -1.31
C VAL A 341 3.43 10.35 -2.83
N VAL A 342 3.48 11.44 -3.59
CA VAL A 342 3.71 11.36 -5.05
C VAL A 342 5.09 10.80 -5.37
N ALA A 343 6.14 11.15 -4.61
CA ALA A 343 7.47 10.56 -4.74
C ALA A 343 7.45 9.05 -4.50
N TYR A 344 6.66 8.57 -3.53
CA TYR A 344 6.41 7.14 -3.34
C TYR A 344 5.65 6.53 -4.52
N LEU A 345 4.55 7.14 -4.98
CA LEU A 345 3.80 6.62 -6.14
C LEU A 345 4.66 6.54 -7.41
N ARG A 346 5.68 7.41 -7.55
CA ARG A 346 6.66 7.35 -8.64
C ARG A 346 7.54 6.11 -8.60
N THR A 347 7.76 5.49 -7.45
CA THR A 347 8.53 4.24 -7.34
C THR A 347 7.72 3.02 -7.76
N LEU A 348 6.39 3.13 -7.77
CA LEU A 348 5.46 2.08 -8.20
C LEU A 348 5.35 2.05 -9.72
N LYS A 349 6.32 1.46 -10.42
CA LYS A 349 6.34 1.41 -11.90
C LYS A 349 6.55 0.00 -12.44
N SER A 350 5.90 -0.31 -13.57
CA SER A 350 6.19 -1.52 -14.34
C SER A 350 7.51 -1.39 -15.10
N GLN A 351 8.24 -2.50 -15.28
CA GLN A 351 9.51 -2.52 -16.02
C GLN A 351 9.35 -2.07 -17.50
N ALA A 352 8.17 -2.19 -18.09
CA ALA A 352 7.86 -1.71 -19.44
C ALA A 352 7.85 -0.17 -19.58
N SER A 353 7.69 0.57 -18.48
CA SER A 353 7.78 2.04 -18.46
C SER A 353 9.23 2.57 -18.38
N ILE A 354 10.19 1.70 -18.02
CA ILE A 354 11.61 2.05 -17.92
C ILE A 354 12.26 2.03 -19.32
N LYS A 355 11.93 1.04 -20.16
CA LYS A 355 12.47 0.95 -21.55
C LYS A 355 12.08 2.11 -22.46
N ARG A 356 10.88 2.69 -22.31
CA ARG A 356 10.43 3.80 -23.16
C ARG A 356 11.17 5.13 -22.94
N LYS A 357 11.96 5.27 -21.87
CA LYS A 357 12.74 6.49 -21.60
C LYS A 357 14.23 6.38 -21.94
N THR A 358 14.72 5.18 -22.22
CA THR A 358 16.12 4.96 -22.64
C THR A 358 16.28 5.00 -24.16
N ASP A 359 15.17 4.95 -24.89
CA ASP A 359 15.13 4.80 -26.34
C ASP A 359 14.54 6.05 -27.04
N SER A 360 14.51 7.21 -26.37
CA SER A 360 14.04 8.50 -26.93
C SER A 360 15.00 9.64 -26.66
#